data_AF-A0AAV8R7L1-F1
#
_entry.id   AF-A0AAV8R7L1-F1
#
_cell.length_a   1.000
_cell.length_b   1.000
_cell.length_c   1.000
_cell.angle_alpha   90.00
_cell.angle_beta   90.00
_cell.angle_gamma   90.00
#
_symmetry.space_group_name_H-M   'P 1'
#
loop_
_entity.id
_entity.type
_entity.pdbx_description
1 polymer ?
#
loop_
_entity_poly.entity_id
_entity_poly.type
_entity_poly.pdbx_seq_one_letter_code
_entity_poly.pdbx_strand_id
1 'polypeptide(L)'
;MKPAVIFLGLFLSVLHHCAAQSCGNETFSGDKLYASCSSLPYLNASLHWNYHPSNGTVDVAYRALQTSDGWVAWAINPNGSGMIGANAFLAFPGSNGTVTVYTTQLSSYGVLPSDVKNENLTFAVYSREAEYSGGYYTIYAALELPRNDTKQNTVWQASTTFSNGVPYGHPGGDNYKSQISLDFLSGQL
;
A
#
# COMPACT_ATOMS: atom_id res chain seq x y z
N MET A 1 20.28 55.16 33.05
CA MET A 1 19.57 54.56 31.90
C MET A 1 20.22 53.19 31.67
N LYS A 2 19.50 52.09 31.93
CA LYS A 2 20.02 50.71 31.76
C LYS A 2 19.53 50.17 30.40
N PRO A 3 20.38 49.57 29.56
CA PRO A 3 19.91 49.00 28.30
C PRO A 3 19.17 47.69 28.58
N ALA A 4 17.97 47.56 28.02
CA ALA A 4 17.20 46.33 28.01
C ALA A 4 17.76 45.41 26.92
N VAL A 5 18.15 44.19 27.30
CA VAL A 5 18.56 43.14 26.37
C VAL A 5 17.31 42.35 26.00
N ILE A 6 16.88 42.47 24.74
CA ILE A 6 15.77 41.70 24.18
C ILE A 6 16.36 40.38 23.64
N PHE A 7 16.06 39.28 24.32
CA PHE A 7 16.37 37.93 23.84
C PHE A 7 15.32 37.54 22.78
N LEU A 8 15.71 37.58 21.51
CA LEU A 8 14.89 37.09 20.40
C LEU A 8 15.00 35.55 20.37
N GLY A 9 13.99 34.85 20.88
CA GLY A 9 13.90 33.40 20.83
C GLY A 9 13.67 32.93 19.39
N LEU A 10 14.70 32.35 18.77
CA LEU A 10 14.59 31.64 17.49
C LEU A 10 13.83 30.33 17.75
N PHE A 11 12.53 30.29 17.48
CA PHE A 11 11.79 29.03 17.37
C PHE A 11 12.23 28.34 16.08
N LEU A 12 13.24 27.49 16.14
CA LEU A 12 13.49 26.50 15.09
C LEU A 12 12.34 25.48 15.15
N SER A 13 11.33 25.67 14.31
CA SER A 13 10.37 24.62 13.99
C SER A 13 11.13 23.49 13.30
N VAL A 14 11.46 22.45 14.06
CA VAL A 14 12.01 21.20 13.53
C VAL A 14 10.88 20.52 12.75
N LEU A 15 10.78 20.83 11.46
CA LEU A 15 10.02 20.02 10.51
C LEU A 15 10.67 18.63 10.53
N HIS A 16 10.05 17.69 11.21
CA HIS A 16 10.44 16.29 11.19
C HIS A 16 10.17 15.77 9.77
N HIS A 17 11.14 15.89 8.87
CA HIS A 17 11.19 15.04 7.69
C HIS A 17 11.49 13.62 8.20
N CYS A 18 10.46 12.79 8.33
CA CYS A 18 10.67 11.36 8.56
C CYS A 18 11.56 10.83 7.43
N ALA A 19 12.69 10.24 7.81
CA ALA A 19 13.63 9.63 6.88
C ALA A 19 13.02 8.34 6.31
N ALA A 20 12.42 8.42 5.10
CA ALA A 20 12.18 7.27 4.19
C ALA A 20 11.80 7.71 2.75
N GLN A 21 12.42 8.74 2.17
CA GLN A 21 12.16 9.13 0.78
C GLN A 21 13.25 8.59 -0.17
N SER A 22 13.23 7.28 -0.46
CA SER A 22 13.90 6.75 -1.67
C SER A 22 12.92 6.50 -2.82
N CYS A 23 11.60 6.61 -2.57
CA CYS A 23 10.52 6.41 -3.55
C CYS A 23 10.13 7.69 -4.32
N GLY A 24 10.56 8.88 -3.90
CA GLY A 24 10.02 10.15 -4.40
C GLY A 24 10.24 10.47 -5.89
N ASN A 25 11.11 9.71 -6.57
CA ASN A 25 11.37 9.86 -8.00
C ASN A 25 10.60 8.85 -8.88
N GLU A 26 9.76 8.00 -8.28
CA GLU A 26 8.94 7.06 -9.03
C GLU A 26 7.82 7.80 -9.78
N THR A 27 7.65 7.46 -11.06
CA THR A 27 6.59 7.98 -11.91
C THR A 27 5.56 6.92 -12.20
N PHE A 28 4.31 7.35 -12.40
CA PHE A 28 3.16 6.48 -12.59
C PHE A 28 2.42 6.80 -13.89
N SER A 29 1.80 5.79 -14.48
CA SER A 29 1.08 5.95 -15.74
C SER A 29 -0.11 6.89 -15.64
N GLY A 30 -0.36 7.62 -16.73
CA GLY A 30 -1.42 8.62 -16.80
C GLY A 30 -1.15 9.85 -15.95
N ASP A 31 0.13 10.19 -15.74
CA ASP A 31 0.60 11.36 -15.01
C ASP A 31 0.03 11.46 -13.58
N LYS A 32 -0.21 10.31 -12.94
CA LYS A 32 -0.64 10.25 -11.55
C LYS A 32 0.48 10.74 -10.64
N LEU A 33 0.13 11.68 -9.75
CA LEU A 33 1.05 12.28 -8.79
C LEU A 33 0.62 11.97 -7.37
N TYR A 34 1.58 11.67 -6.52
CA TYR A 34 1.38 11.41 -5.10
C TYR A 34 2.25 12.33 -4.26
N ALA A 35 1.64 12.98 -3.27
CA ALA A 35 2.32 13.93 -2.39
C ALA A 35 3.19 13.23 -1.33
N SER A 36 2.82 12.00 -0.97
CA SER A 36 3.48 11.21 0.06
C SER A 36 3.89 9.85 -0.48
N CYS A 37 5.02 9.34 0.01
CA CYS A 37 5.44 7.98 -0.28
C CYS A 37 6.28 7.39 0.85
N SER A 38 6.37 6.07 0.89
CA SER A 38 7.23 5.29 1.78
C SER A 38 7.81 4.10 1.03
N SER A 39 9.13 3.95 1.10
CA SER A 39 9.82 2.73 0.65
C SER A 39 9.64 1.64 1.70
N LEU A 40 9.03 0.51 1.31
CA LEU A 40 8.73 -0.58 2.22
C LEU A 40 9.99 -1.46 2.43
N PRO A 41 10.21 -1.99 3.65
CA PRO A 41 11.46 -2.65 4.01
C PRO A 41 11.71 -3.99 3.32
N TYR A 42 10.68 -4.59 2.70
CA TYR A 42 10.72 -5.93 2.14
C TYR A 42 10.09 -5.96 0.75
N LEU A 43 10.50 -6.95 -0.05
CA LEU A 43 9.95 -7.25 -1.37
C LEU A 43 10.14 -6.15 -2.43
N ASN A 44 11.12 -5.24 -2.23
CA ASN A 44 11.38 -4.10 -3.12
C ASN A 44 10.09 -3.36 -3.49
N ALA A 45 9.32 -3.03 -2.47
CA ALA A 45 8.01 -2.42 -2.61
C ALA A 45 8.01 -0.97 -2.12
N SER A 46 7.09 -0.18 -2.64
CA SER A 46 6.82 1.19 -2.22
C SER A 46 5.32 1.42 -2.15
N LEU A 47 4.91 2.34 -1.28
CA LEU A 47 3.54 2.81 -1.19
C LEU A 47 3.55 4.32 -1.35
N HIS A 48 2.70 4.82 -2.23
CA HIS A 48 2.48 6.23 -2.50
C HIS A 48 1.03 6.57 -2.26
N TRP A 49 0.75 7.76 -1.73
CA TRP A 49 -0.63 8.12 -1.44
C TRP A 49 -0.91 9.63 -1.42
N ASN A 50 -2.18 9.96 -1.63
CA ASN A 50 -2.80 11.25 -1.35
C ASN A 50 -3.98 11.02 -0.42
N TYR A 51 -3.88 11.49 0.82
CA TYR A 51 -5.01 11.43 1.76
C TYR A 51 -5.89 12.66 1.61
N HIS A 52 -7.22 12.46 1.67
CA HIS A 52 -8.23 13.49 1.52
C HIS A 52 -9.02 13.65 2.82
N PRO A 53 -8.64 14.58 3.72
CA PRO A 53 -9.28 14.74 5.03
C PRO A 53 -10.77 15.09 4.96
N SER A 54 -11.23 15.71 3.87
CA SER A 54 -12.62 16.17 3.71
C SER A 54 -13.64 15.03 3.67
N ASN A 55 -13.23 13.84 3.24
CA ASN A 55 -14.10 12.68 3.04
C ASN A 55 -13.48 11.36 3.52
N GLY A 56 -12.29 11.39 4.14
CA GLY A 56 -11.64 10.21 4.69
C GLY A 56 -11.12 9.22 3.64
N THR A 57 -11.06 9.62 2.37
CA THR A 57 -10.58 8.75 1.30
C THR A 57 -9.08 8.90 1.07
N VAL A 58 -8.48 7.88 0.47
CA VAL A 58 -7.10 7.89 0.04
C VAL A 58 -6.98 7.36 -1.38
N ASP A 59 -6.20 8.06 -2.19
CA ASP A 59 -5.68 7.50 -3.44
C ASP A 59 -4.33 6.87 -3.14
N VAL A 60 -4.13 5.62 -3.56
CA VAL A 60 -2.88 4.88 -3.34
C VAL A 60 -2.29 4.37 -4.64
N ALA A 61 -0.96 4.29 -4.70
CA ALA A 61 -0.21 3.45 -5.62
C ALA A 61 0.74 2.56 -4.80
N TYR A 62 0.45 1.26 -4.76
CA TYR A 62 1.36 0.25 -4.26
C TYR A 62 2.16 -0.32 -5.42
N ARG A 63 3.49 -0.28 -5.35
CA ARG A 63 4.36 -0.79 -6.40
C ARG A 63 5.32 -1.81 -5.82
N ALA A 64 5.56 -2.91 -6.51
CA ALA A 64 6.50 -3.94 -6.06
C ALA A 64 7.17 -4.67 -7.23
N LEU A 65 8.46 -5.00 -7.04
CA LEU A 65 9.24 -5.75 -8.02
C LEU A 65 8.70 -7.18 -8.13
N GLN A 66 8.43 -7.64 -9.35
CA GLN A 66 8.02 -9.01 -9.62
C GLN A 66 8.22 -9.34 -11.10
N THR A 67 8.28 -10.63 -11.42
CA THR A 67 8.23 -11.16 -12.78
C THR A 67 6.83 -11.03 -13.38
N SER A 68 6.73 -10.97 -14.72
CA SER A 68 5.44 -10.79 -15.41
C SER A 68 4.49 -11.95 -15.24
N ASP A 69 5.00 -13.14 -14.94
CA ASP A 69 4.24 -14.35 -14.62
C ASP A 69 4.00 -14.53 -13.11
N GLY A 70 4.38 -13.54 -12.30
CA GLY A 70 4.09 -13.46 -10.87
C GLY A 70 2.87 -12.62 -10.52
N TRP A 71 2.69 -12.38 -9.22
CA TRP A 71 1.67 -11.50 -8.68
C TRP A 71 2.20 -10.72 -7.46
N VAL A 72 1.53 -9.60 -7.18
CA VAL A 72 1.75 -8.81 -5.96
C VAL A 72 0.42 -8.51 -5.30
N ALA A 73 0.45 -8.29 -3.99
CA ALA A 73 -0.71 -7.89 -3.23
C ALA A 73 -0.38 -6.81 -2.21
N TRP A 74 -1.33 -5.93 -1.97
CA TRP A 74 -1.33 -4.98 -0.88
C TRP A 74 -2.69 -5.00 -0.20
N ALA A 75 -2.72 -4.86 1.12
CA ALA A 75 -3.95 -4.99 1.89
C ALA A 75 -3.95 -4.06 3.09
N ILE A 76 -5.15 -3.64 3.50
CA ILE A 76 -5.41 -3.05 4.81
C ILE A 76 -6.02 -4.13 5.69
N ASN A 77 -5.52 -4.29 6.91
CA ASN A 77 -6.17 -5.10 7.93
C ASN A 77 -6.84 -4.20 8.97
N PRO A 78 -8.18 -4.03 8.92
CA PRO A 78 -8.87 -3.18 9.88
C PRO A 78 -8.79 -3.73 11.30
N ASN A 79 -8.65 -5.05 11.48
CA ASN A 79 -8.86 -5.74 12.76
C ASN A 79 -7.56 -6.28 13.40
N GLY A 80 -6.41 -6.16 12.73
CA GLY A 80 -5.15 -6.74 13.16
C GLY A 80 -3.97 -6.21 12.37
N SER A 81 -2.78 -6.76 12.58
CA SER A 81 -1.54 -6.32 11.90
C SER A 81 -1.03 -7.29 10.84
N GLY A 82 -1.58 -8.51 10.77
CA GLY A 82 -1.12 -9.59 9.90
C GLY A 82 -2.08 -9.93 8.76
N MET A 83 -1.92 -11.13 8.20
CA MET A 83 -2.71 -11.60 7.05
C MET A 83 -4.18 -11.90 7.38
N ILE A 84 -4.48 -12.50 8.54
CA ILE A 84 -5.85 -12.83 8.93
C ILE A 84 -6.63 -11.54 9.23
N GLY A 85 -7.72 -11.33 8.49
CA GLY A 85 -8.54 -10.12 8.51
C GLY A 85 -8.16 -9.07 7.45
N ALA A 86 -7.11 -9.33 6.67
CA ALA A 86 -6.65 -8.40 5.65
C ALA A 86 -7.61 -8.34 4.46
N ASN A 87 -7.93 -7.11 4.05
CA ASN A 87 -8.72 -6.79 2.87
C ASN A 87 -7.75 -6.42 1.75
N ALA A 88 -7.53 -7.36 0.85
CA ALA A 88 -6.41 -7.37 -0.09
C ALA A 88 -6.83 -6.95 -1.49
N PHE A 89 -5.90 -6.30 -2.18
CA PHE A 89 -5.86 -6.03 -3.61
C PHE A 89 -4.72 -6.88 -4.19
N LEU A 90 -5.01 -7.69 -5.20
CA LEU A 90 -4.04 -8.58 -5.84
C LEU A 90 -3.91 -8.22 -7.32
N ALA A 91 -2.72 -7.83 -7.76
CA ALA A 91 -2.39 -7.60 -9.17
C ALA A 91 -1.63 -8.80 -9.76
N PHE A 92 -2.09 -9.28 -10.90
CA PHE A 92 -1.56 -10.46 -11.59
C PHE A 92 -1.95 -10.44 -13.08
N PRO A 93 -1.32 -11.25 -13.95
CA PRO A 93 -1.65 -11.25 -15.37
C PRO A 93 -3.01 -11.93 -15.58
N GLY A 94 -3.93 -11.24 -16.23
CA GLY A 94 -5.22 -11.79 -16.66
C GLY A 94 -5.07 -12.75 -17.84
N SER A 95 -6.13 -13.49 -18.15
CA SER A 95 -6.13 -14.47 -19.25
C SER A 95 -5.89 -13.87 -20.64
N ASN A 96 -6.19 -12.57 -20.81
CA ASN A 96 -5.96 -11.80 -22.03
C ASN A 96 -4.60 -11.09 -22.06
N GLY A 97 -3.74 -11.31 -21.06
CA GLY A 97 -2.44 -10.65 -20.91
C GLY A 97 -2.51 -9.25 -20.29
N THR A 98 -3.70 -8.67 -20.06
CA THR A 98 -3.86 -7.42 -19.31
C THR A 98 -3.74 -7.70 -17.82
N VAL A 99 -3.06 -6.82 -17.09
CA VAL A 99 -2.98 -6.92 -15.62
C VAL A 99 -4.36 -6.72 -15.02
N THR A 100 -4.76 -7.63 -14.15
CA THR A 100 -6.04 -7.65 -13.46
C THR A 100 -5.83 -7.35 -11.98
N VAL A 101 -6.76 -6.63 -11.35
CA VAL A 101 -6.81 -6.45 -9.89
C VAL A 101 -8.03 -7.14 -9.30
N TYR A 102 -7.81 -8.14 -8.46
CA TYR A 102 -8.86 -8.71 -7.62
C TYR A 102 -8.82 -8.10 -6.23
N THR A 103 -9.99 -7.96 -5.62
CA THR A 103 -10.10 -7.71 -4.18
C THR A 103 -10.65 -8.92 -3.45
N THR A 104 -10.19 -9.18 -2.23
CA THR A 104 -10.68 -10.29 -1.41
C THR A 104 -10.40 -10.10 0.07
N GLN A 105 -11.15 -10.81 0.91
CA GLN A 105 -10.99 -10.82 2.36
C GLN A 105 -10.28 -12.09 2.81
N LEU A 106 -9.11 -11.96 3.42
CA LEU A 106 -8.31 -13.08 3.88
C LEU A 106 -8.68 -13.44 5.32
N SER A 107 -9.11 -14.69 5.54
CA SER A 107 -9.55 -15.18 6.86
C SER A 107 -8.67 -16.31 7.42
N SER A 108 -7.69 -16.78 6.64
CA SER A 108 -6.81 -17.90 6.99
C SER A 108 -5.41 -17.71 6.37
N TYR A 109 -4.40 -18.34 6.95
CA TYR A 109 -3.07 -18.44 6.35
C TYR A 109 -3.03 -19.42 5.17
N GLY A 110 -3.90 -20.43 5.19
CA GLY A 110 -4.02 -21.43 4.12
C GLY A 110 -4.94 -20.93 3.01
N VAL A 111 -4.51 -19.91 2.25
CA VAL A 111 -5.30 -19.37 1.14
C VAL A 111 -5.34 -20.37 0.00
N LEU A 112 -6.54 -20.82 -0.32
CA LEU A 112 -6.82 -21.62 -1.50
C LEU A 112 -7.23 -20.69 -2.66
N PRO A 113 -7.09 -21.14 -3.91
CA PRO A 113 -7.56 -20.38 -5.07
C PRO A 113 -9.05 -20.03 -4.99
N SER A 114 -9.83 -20.90 -4.34
CA SER A 114 -11.25 -20.66 -4.10
C SER A 114 -11.52 -19.47 -3.20
N ASP A 115 -10.56 -19.02 -2.39
CA ASP A 115 -10.74 -17.89 -1.48
C ASP A 115 -10.55 -16.55 -2.19
N VAL A 116 -9.84 -16.51 -3.32
CA VAL A 116 -9.55 -15.30 -4.09
C VAL A 116 -10.65 -15.03 -5.12
N LYS A 117 -11.73 -14.34 -4.69
CA LYS A 117 -13.03 -14.30 -5.41
C LYS A 117 -13.41 -13.00 -6.13
N ASN A 118 -12.54 -11.99 -6.18
CA ASN A 118 -12.88 -10.66 -6.71
C ASN A 118 -14.20 -10.09 -6.15
N GLU A 119 -14.19 -9.77 -4.86
CA GLU A 119 -15.37 -9.43 -4.07
C GLU A 119 -15.21 -8.07 -3.37
N ASN A 120 -16.30 -7.52 -2.85
CA ASN A 120 -16.23 -6.26 -2.10
C ASN A 120 -15.45 -6.44 -0.80
N LEU A 121 -14.68 -5.40 -0.45
CA LEU A 121 -13.98 -5.29 0.83
C LEU A 121 -14.93 -4.77 1.93
N THR A 122 -14.49 -4.80 3.17
CA THR A 122 -15.25 -4.28 4.32
C THR A 122 -15.28 -2.76 4.40
N PHE A 123 -14.66 -2.07 3.44
CA PHE A 123 -14.67 -0.62 3.25
C PHE A 123 -14.87 -0.29 1.78
N ALA A 124 -15.30 0.94 1.50
CA ALA A 124 -15.59 1.37 0.13
C ALA A 124 -14.30 1.44 -0.71
N VAL A 125 -14.37 0.87 -1.91
CA VAL A 125 -13.35 1.00 -2.95
C VAL A 125 -14.03 1.68 -4.14
N TYR A 126 -13.62 2.90 -4.45
CA TYR A 126 -14.20 3.73 -5.51
C TYR A 126 -13.58 3.43 -6.87
N SER A 127 -12.31 3.08 -6.90
CA SER A 127 -11.61 2.66 -8.13
C SER A 127 -10.47 1.71 -7.80
N ARG A 128 -10.13 0.87 -8.77
CA ARG A 128 -8.92 0.04 -8.76
C ARG A 128 -8.47 -0.25 -10.18
N GLU A 129 -7.17 -0.19 -10.39
CA GLU A 129 -6.52 -0.57 -11.65
C GLU A 129 -5.10 -1.05 -11.34
N ALA A 130 -4.49 -1.77 -12.27
CA ALA A 130 -3.08 -2.12 -12.15
C ALA A 130 -2.41 -2.23 -13.50
N GLU A 131 -1.09 -2.18 -13.46
CA GLU A 131 -0.23 -2.34 -14.60
C GLU A 131 1.02 -3.14 -14.25
N TYR A 132 1.71 -3.58 -15.29
CA TYR A 132 3.02 -4.19 -15.20
C TYR A 132 3.96 -3.47 -16.16
N SER A 133 5.01 -2.86 -15.63
CA SER A 133 6.00 -2.15 -16.43
C SER A 133 7.36 -2.14 -15.75
N GLY A 134 8.43 -2.33 -16.54
CA GLY A 134 9.81 -2.25 -16.04
C GLY A 134 10.16 -3.26 -14.94
N GLY A 135 9.47 -4.41 -14.85
CA GLY A 135 9.68 -5.40 -13.79
C GLY A 135 8.88 -5.15 -12.51
N TYR A 136 7.93 -4.22 -12.53
CA TYR A 136 7.11 -3.89 -11.38
C TYR A 136 5.64 -4.06 -11.72
N TYR A 137 4.89 -4.64 -10.78
CA TYR A 137 3.45 -4.41 -10.71
C TYR A 137 3.17 -3.14 -9.91
N THR A 138 2.19 -2.36 -10.37
CA THR A 138 1.64 -1.23 -9.62
C THR A 138 0.13 -1.43 -9.48
N ILE A 139 -0.38 -1.41 -8.25
CA ILE A 139 -1.80 -1.37 -7.90
C ILE A 139 -2.16 0.07 -7.58
N TYR A 140 -3.12 0.63 -8.32
CA TYR A 140 -3.74 1.90 -8.02
C TYR A 140 -5.12 1.67 -7.42
N ALA A 141 -5.49 2.41 -6.38
CA ALA A 141 -6.84 2.36 -5.81
C ALA A 141 -7.24 3.69 -5.18
N ALA A 142 -8.54 4.00 -5.25
CA ALA A 142 -9.17 5.03 -4.42
C ALA A 142 -10.12 4.34 -3.44
N LEU A 143 -9.93 4.54 -2.13
CA LEU A 143 -10.68 3.83 -1.10
C LEU A 143 -10.95 4.69 0.13
N GLU A 144 -11.96 4.32 0.91
CA GLU A 144 -12.23 4.89 2.22
C GLU A 144 -11.37 4.19 3.28
N LEU A 145 -10.69 4.97 4.12
CA LEU A 145 -9.94 4.39 5.23
C LEU A 145 -10.90 3.79 6.26
N PRO A 146 -10.78 2.50 6.60
CA PRO A 146 -11.73 1.86 7.49
C PRO A 146 -11.67 2.46 8.90
N ARG A 147 -12.81 2.43 9.58
CA ARG A 147 -12.98 2.84 10.98
C ARG A 147 -12.78 4.35 11.24
N ASN A 148 -12.83 5.19 10.21
CA ASN A 148 -12.57 6.63 10.32
C ASN A 148 -11.21 6.93 10.98
N ASP A 149 -10.22 6.08 10.72
CA ASP A 149 -8.87 6.19 11.27
C ASP A 149 -7.86 6.40 10.14
N THR A 150 -6.93 7.33 10.33
CA THR A 150 -5.83 7.56 9.38
C THR A 150 -4.70 6.56 9.57
N LYS A 151 -4.59 5.98 10.78
CA LYS A 151 -3.63 4.93 11.09
C LYS A 151 -4.17 3.57 10.70
N GLN A 152 -3.49 2.92 9.77
CA GLN A 152 -3.89 1.64 9.22
C GLN A 152 -2.76 0.64 9.32
N ASN A 153 -3.11 -0.61 9.61
CA ASN A 153 -2.17 -1.70 9.43
C ASN A 153 -2.26 -2.19 8.00
N THR A 154 -1.13 -2.19 7.31
CA THR A 154 -1.01 -2.67 5.94
C THR A 154 -0.10 -3.89 5.90
N VAL A 155 -0.42 -4.81 4.99
CA VAL A 155 0.40 -5.99 4.70
C VAL A 155 0.55 -6.11 3.19
N TRP A 156 1.68 -6.63 2.74
CA TRP A 156 1.94 -6.77 1.31
C TRP A 156 2.66 -8.07 1.00
N GLN A 157 2.47 -8.58 -0.20
CA GLN A 157 2.98 -9.87 -0.63
C GLN A 157 3.42 -9.82 -2.09
N ALA A 158 4.32 -10.72 -2.44
CA ALA A 158 4.72 -11.00 -3.81
C ALA A 158 4.99 -12.51 -3.93
N SER A 159 4.54 -13.13 -5.02
CA SER A 159 4.83 -14.53 -5.31
C SER A 159 4.65 -14.86 -6.78
N THR A 160 4.97 -16.10 -7.15
CA THR A 160 4.78 -16.69 -8.49
C THR A 160 3.85 -17.90 -8.46
N THR A 161 3.19 -18.14 -7.33
CA THR A 161 2.32 -19.29 -7.12
C THR A 161 0.91 -19.01 -7.65
N PHE A 162 0.51 -19.84 -8.62
CA PHE A 162 -0.80 -19.80 -9.26
C PHE A 162 -1.42 -21.20 -9.31
N SER A 163 -2.75 -21.24 -9.24
CA SER A 163 -3.52 -22.44 -9.54
C SER A 163 -4.71 -22.03 -10.39
N ASN A 164 -4.85 -22.66 -11.56
CA ASN A 164 -5.88 -22.33 -12.55
C ASN A 164 -5.94 -20.84 -12.90
N GLY A 165 -4.79 -20.17 -12.97
CA GLY A 165 -4.69 -18.74 -13.30
C GLY A 165 -5.04 -17.79 -12.16
N VAL A 166 -5.26 -18.29 -10.93
CA VAL A 166 -5.55 -17.48 -9.75
C VAL A 166 -4.36 -17.52 -8.78
N PRO A 167 -3.89 -16.37 -8.27
CA PRO A 167 -2.89 -16.30 -7.21
C PRO A 167 -3.29 -17.12 -5.97
N TYR A 168 -2.35 -17.84 -5.37
CA TYR A 168 -2.57 -18.47 -4.07
C TYR A 168 -1.26 -18.67 -3.30
N GLY A 169 -1.29 -18.41 -1.98
CA GLY A 169 -0.16 -18.63 -1.06
C GLY A 169 1.13 -17.88 -1.40
N HIS A 170 2.09 -17.82 -0.50
CA HIS A 170 3.39 -17.20 -0.77
C HIS A 170 4.46 -17.89 0.09
N PRO A 171 5.76 -17.77 -0.24
CA PRO A 171 6.80 -18.35 0.60
C PRO A 171 6.87 -17.63 1.96
N GLY A 172 7.63 -18.19 2.89
CA GLY A 172 7.99 -17.50 4.13
C GLY A 172 9.06 -16.42 3.91
N GLY A 173 9.79 -16.07 4.97
CA GLY A 173 10.87 -15.09 4.89
C GLY A 173 10.35 -13.65 4.86
N ASP A 174 10.75 -12.87 3.86
CA ASP A 174 10.40 -11.45 3.76
C ASP A 174 8.88 -11.23 3.62
N ASN A 175 8.17 -12.15 2.98
CA ASN A 175 6.71 -12.19 2.94
C ASN A 175 6.07 -12.21 4.35
N TYR A 176 6.65 -12.94 5.31
CA TYR A 176 6.13 -12.98 6.69
C TYR A 176 6.44 -11.70 7.48
N LYS A 177 7.43 -10.91 7.04
CA LYS A 177 7.80 -9.65 7.67
C LYS A 177 7.12 -8.44 7.03
N SER A 178 6.43 -8.64 5.90
CA SER A 178 5.83 -7.59 5.07
C SER A 178 4.53 -7.08 5.67
N GLN A 179 4.66 -6.33 6.76
CA GLN A 179 3.60 -5.67 7.50
C GLN A 179 4.10 -4.34 8.08
N ILE A 180 3.26 -3.32 8.10
CA ILE A 180 3.58 -2.02 8.70
C ILE A 180 2.32 -1.30 9.18
N SER A 181 2.43 -0.53 10.25
CA SER A 181 1.41 0.45 10.63
C SER A 181 1.77 1.76 9.95
N LEU A 182 0.84 2.41 9.26
CA LEU A 182 1.08 3.67 8.58
C LEU A 182 -0.07 4.63 8.91
N ASP A 183 0.27 5.82 9.33
CA ASP A 183 -0.65 6.95 9.37
C ASP A 183 -0.65 7.65 7.99
N PHE A 184 -1.76 7.54 7.26
CA PHE A 184 -1.94 8.13 5.94
C PHE A 184 -1.99 9.66 5.94
N LEU A 185 -2.23 10.30 7.09
CA LEU A 185 -2.20 11.75 7.22
C LEU A 185 -0.77 12.25 7.46
N SER A 186 -0.07 11.68 8.43
CA SER A 186 1.26 12.16 8.85
C SER A 186 2.43 11.49 8.13
N GLY A 187 2.22 10.31 7.54
CA GLY A 187 3.26 9.44 6.98
C GLY A 187 4.10 8.72 8.03
N GLN A 188 3.71 8.77 9.30
CA GLN A 188 4.42 8.09 10.38
C GLN A 188 4.19 6.57 10.32
N LEU A 189 5.27 5.81 10.53
CA LEU A 189 5.32 4.34 10.61
C LEU A 189 5.26 3.83 12.06
#